data_AF-A0A9E5SSE4-F1
#
_entry.id   AF-A0A9E5SSE4-F1
#
_cell.length_a   1.000
_cell.length_b   1.000
_cell.length_c   1.000
_cell.angle_alpha   90.00
_cell.angle_beta   90.00
_cell.angle_gamma   90.00
#
_symmetry.space_group_name_H-M   'P 1'
#
loop_
_entity.id
_entity.type
_entity.pdbx_description
1 polymer ?
#
loop_
_entity_poly.entity_id
_entity_poly.type
_entity_poly.pdbx_seq_one_letter_code
_entity_poly.pdbx_strand_id
1 'polypeptide(L)' 'MIPYVIGLSMEEAQRRLMALGFEVSCVVYRSRRGVEGADSSRVIRQRSVGHNKIEITVSDFRTQAD' A
#
# COMPACT_ATOMS: atom_id res chain seq x y z
N MET A 1 -7.44 12.19 13.17
CA MET A 1 -7.22 10.73 13.32
C MET A 1 -6.91 10.16 11.95
N ILE A 2 -5.86 9.36 11.79
CA ILE A 2 -5.47 8.80 10.48
C ILE A 2 -6.25 7.49 10.28
N PRO A 3 -6.98 7.30 9.16
CA PRO A 3 -7.74 6.08 8.92
C PRO A 3 -6.80 4.88 8.75
N TYR A 4 -7.24 3.71 9.21
CA TYR A 4 -6.53 2.45 9.02
C TYR A 4 -6.80 1.91 7.61
N VAL A 5 -5.74 1.77 6.80
CA VAL A 5 -5.87 1.34 5.40
C VAL A 5 -5.14 0.02 5.08
N ILE A 6 -4.62 -0.67 6.10
CA ILE A 6 -3.97 -1.98 5.93
C ILE A 6 -4.99 -3.01 5.42
N GLY A 7 -4.59 -3.80 4.43
CA GLY A 7 -5.42 -4.82 3.77
C GLY A 7 -6.25 -4.30 2.59
N LEU A 8 -6.36 -2.98 2.41
CA LEU A 8 -6.99 -2.36 1.25
C LEU A 8 -6.06 -2.41 0.03
N SER A 9 -6.63 -2.27 -1.16
CA SER A 9 -5.85 -2.03 -2.39
C SER A 9 -5.14 -0.67 -2.32
N MET A 10 -4.06 -0.54 -3.09
CA MET A 10 -3.32 0.73 -3.21
C MET A 10 -4.25 1.91 -3.54
N GLU A 11 -5.11 1.73 -4.55
CA GLU A 11 -6.03 2.78 -5.02
C GLU A 11 -7.03 3.20 -3.94
N GLU A 12 -7.63 2.23 -3.24
CA GLU A 12 -8.61 2.52 -2.18
C GLU A 12 -7.94 3.22 -0.99
N ALA A 13 -6.74 2.77 -0.60
CA ALA A 13 -5.96 3.39 0.46
C ALA A 13 -5.57 4.84 0.14
N GLN A 14 -5.07 5.09 -1.07
CA GLN A 14 -4.73 6.43 -1.54
C GLN A 14 -5.98 7.33 -1.55
N ARG A 15 -7.07 6.86 -2.15
CA ARG A 15 -8.31 7.64 -2.24
C ARG A 15 -8.80 8.10 -0.86
N ARG A 16 -8.84 7.19 0.12
CA ARG A 16 -9.29 7.51 1.48
C ARG A 16 -8.39 8.51 2.19
N LEU A 17 -7.08 8.35 2.08
CA LEU A 17 -6.12 9.22 2.74
C LEU A 17 -6.07 10.61 2.08
N MET A 18 -6.07 10.66 0.74
CA MET A 18 -6.08 11.92 -0.01
C MET A 18 -7.39 12.70 0.16
N ALA A 19 -8.53 12.02 0.26
CA ALA A 19 -9.82 12.66 0.54
C ALA A 19 -9.85 13.39 1.90
N LEU A 20 -8.96 13.00 2.83
CA LEU A 20 -8.78 13.65 4.13
C LEU A 20 -7.66 14.72 4.12
N GLY A 21 -7.10 15.01 2.95
CA GLY A 21 -6.05 16.01 2.76
C GLY A 21 -4.63 15.53 3.08
N PHE A 22 -4.41 14.23 3.30
CA PHE A 22 -3.07 13.70 3.52
C PHE A 22 -2.29 13.59 2.20
N GLU A 23 -1.00 13.92 2.24
CA GLU A 23 -0.07 13.57 1.17
C GLU A 23 0.32 12.10 1.32
N VAL A 24 0.11 11.29 0.28
CA VAL A 24 0.32 9.83 0.36
C VAL A 24 1.52 9.42 -0.50
N SER A 25 2.53 8.83 0.14
CA SER A 25 3.66 8.18 -0.55
C SER A 25 3.46 6.67 -0.55
N CYS A 26 3.71 6.03 -1.69
CA CYS A 26 3.52 4.59 -1.87
C CYS A 26 4.86 3.91 -2.13
N VAL A 27 5.21 2.96 -1.26
CA VAL A 27 6.40 2.12 -1.41
C VAL A 27 5.96 0.72 -1.83
N VAL A 28 6.43 0.26 -2.98
CA VAL A 28 6.13 -1.09 -3.46
C VAL A 28 7.21 -2.05 -2.96
N TYR A 29 6.81 -2.96 -2.06
CA TYR A 29 7.65 -4.06 -1.63
C TYR A 29 7.47 -5.23 -2.59
N ARG A 30 8.53 -5.54 -3.34
CA ARG A 30 8.57 -6.69 -4.25
C ARG A 30 9.23 -7.88 -3.57
N SER A 31 8.45 -8.91 -3.28
CA SER A 31 8.99 -10.18 -2.77
C SER A 31 9.74 -10.91 -3.89
N ARG A 32 10.99 -11.31 -3.64
CA ARG A 32 11.80 -12.10 -4.61
C ARG A 32 11.31 -13.55 -4.79
N ARG A 33 10.47 -14.03 -3.87
CA ARG A 33 9.81 -15.33 -3.96
C ARG A 33 8.39 -15.06 -4.44
N GLY A 34 8.15 -15.27 -5.74
CA GLY A 34 6.81 -15.21 -6.30
C GLY A 34 5.94 -16.24 -5.57
N VAL A 35 4.81 -15.78 -5.04
CA VAL A 35 3.79 -16.68 -4.48
C VAL A 35 2.75 -16.84 -5.57
N GLU A 36 2.63 -18.06 -6.10
CA GLU A 36 1.59 -18.40 -7.08
C GLU A 36 0.20 -18.08 -6.49
N GLY A 37 -0.61 -17.31 -7.23
CA GLY A 37 -1.98 -16.96 -6.85
C GLY A 37 -2.16 -15.70 -5.98
N ALA A 38 -1.11 -14.93 -5.69
CA ALA A 38 -1.22 -13.71 -4.89
C ALA A 38 -1.65 -12.48 -5.74
N ASP A 39 -2.88 -12.50 -6.22
CA ASP A 39 -3.47 -11.48 -7.12
C ASP A 39 -3.91 -10.18 -6.40
N SER A 40 -3.18 -9.72 -5.38
CA SER A 40 -3.68 -8.64 -4.54
C SER A 40 -2.57 -7.80 -3.94
N SER A 41 -2.18 -6.76 -4.68
CA SER A 41 -1.35 -5.69 -4.15
C SER A 41 -2.13 -4.92 -3.08
N ARG A 42 -1.93 -5.34 -1.83
CA ARG A 42 -2.58 -4.78 -0.63
C ARG A 42 -1.59 -4.02 0.22
N VAL A 43 -2.08 -3.02 0.93
CA VAL A 43 -1.30 -2.30 1.93
C VAL A 43 -0.96 -3.25 3.07
N ILE A 44 0.34 -3.47 3.29
CA ILE A 44 0.88 -4.30 4.38
C ILE A 44 1.42 -3.46 5.54
N ARG A 45 1.67 -2.17 5.29
CA ARG A 45 2.19 -1.24 6.29
C ARG A 45 1.71 0.17 6.05
N GLN A 46 1.46 0.90 7.13
CA GLN A 46 1.12 2.32 7.13
C GLN A 46 1.95 3.04 8.19
N ARG A 47 2.53 4.18 7.84
CA ARG A 47 3.33 5.02 8.74
C ARG A 47 3.02 6.50 8.52
N SER A 48 2.87 7.26 9.62
CA SER A 48 2.89 8.72 9.55
C SER A 48 4.34 9.20 9.57
N VAL A 49 4.68 10.07 8.61
CA VAL A 49 6.04 10.62 8.47
C VAL A 49 6.11 12.10 8.86
N GLY A 50 5.05 12.64 9.48
CA GLY A 50 4.94 14.05 9.88
C GLY A 50 4.39 14.93 8.75
N HIS A 51 4.12 16.21 9.05
CA HIS A 51 3.67 17.22 8.07
C HIS A 51 2.50 16.78 7.18
N ASN A 52 1.51 16.10 7.77
CA ASN A 52 0.33 15.58 7.06
C ASN A 52 0.64 14.56 5.95
N LYS A 53 1.81 13.91 6.03
CA LYS A 53 2.24 12.91 5.06
C LYS A 53 2.15 11.51 5.66
N ILE A 54 1.62 10.59 4.86
CA ILE A 54 1.46 9.18 5.17
C ILE A 54 2.22 8.37 4.13
N GLU A 55 3.02 7.42 4.61
CA GLU A 55 3.64 6.41 3.77
C GLU A 55 2.87 5.10 3.92
N ILE A 56 2.52 4.50 2.78
CA ILE A 56 1.92 3.16 2.72
C ILE A 56 2.85 2.23 1.96
N THR A 57 3.05 1.02 2.49
CA THR A 57 3.79 -0.04 1.80
C THR A 57 2.80 -1.06 1.25
N VAL A 58 2.89 -1.33 -0.04
CA VAL A 58 2.08 -2.35 -0.74
C VAL A 58 2.96 -3.52 -1.14
N SER A 59 2.47 -4.74 -0.93
CA SER A 59 3.18 -5.94 -1.37
C SER A 59 2.81 -6.24 -2.82
N ASP A 60 3.78 -6.27 -3.72
CA ASP A 60 3.58 -6.67 -5.12
C ASP A 60 4.11 -8.10 -5.26
N PHE A 61 3.17 -9.06 -5.35
CA PHE A 61 3.49 -10.44 -5.65
C PHE A 61 3.32 -10.64 -7.15
N ARG A 62 4.42 -10.58 -7.91
CA ARG A 62 4.34 -10.90 -9.35
C ARG A 62 4.09 -12.40 -9.53
N THR A 63 2.99 -12.71 -10.19
CA THR A 63 2.75 -13.97 -10.88
C THR A 63 3.43 -13.89 -12.25
N GLN A 64 4.69 -14.29 -12.32
CA GLN A 64 5.30 -14.64 -13.61
C GLN A 64 6.10 -15.92 -13.40
N ALA A 65 5.47 -17.05 -13.72
CA ALA A 65 6.18 -18.21 -14.22
C ALA A 65 6.62 -17.84 -15.65
N ASP A 66 7.93 -17.82 -15.88
CA ASP A 66 8.51 -17.82 -17.23
C ASP A 66 8.55 -19.27 -17.73
#